data_AF-A0A0T5ZMM1-F1
#
_entry.id   AF-A0A0T5ZMM1-F1
#
_cell.length_a   1.000
_cell.length_b   1.000
_cell.length_c   1.000
_cell.angle_alpha   90.00
_cell.angle_beta   90.00
_cell.angle_gamma   90.00
#
_symmetry.space_group_name_H-M   'P 1'
#
loop_
_entity.id
_entity.type
_entity.pdbx_description
1 polymer ?
#
loop_
_entity_poly.entity_id
_entity_poly.type
_entity_poly.pdbx_seq_one_letter_code
_entity_poly.pdbx_strand_id
1 'polypeptide(L)'
;MRIYEGSPRQDFEEVLRSVGAFLDQRGMREVLLAEAPDGFVVQGLVVTQAGAGGWSESVGAMSKETLTFLDDDIARFMDEAMARRNSGQPVPDFAAAGRYENSLRVIGRWIDEQKPRDIFFFEQDGAFVLRLLMAGQVGMKHVLAEFTKDDIERMIEQGPAWRNRSSGPKAGAAPEAATQTT
;
A
#
# COMPACT_ATOMS: atom_id res chain seq x y z
N MET A 1 -0.47 14.13 -15.98
CA MET A 1 0.96 13.77 -16.14
C MET A 1 1.18 12.57 -15.25
N ARG A 2 1.49 11.39 -15.81
CA ARG A 2 1.87 10.21 -15.01
C ARG A 2 3.35 10.38 -14.73
N ILE A 3 3.71 10.51 -13.47
CA ILE A 3 5.08 10.86 -13.05
C ILE A 3 6.03 9.66 -13.09
N TYR A 4 5.52 8.44 -13.22
CA TYR A 4 6.37 7.25 -13.23
C TYR A 4 5.87 6.29 -14.29
N GLU A 5 6.59 6.18 -15.40
CA GLU A 5 6.43 5.12 -16.41
C GLU A 5 7.71 4.28 -16.32
N GLY A 6 7.62 3.01 -15.90
CA GLY A 6 8.76 2.09 -15.86
C GLY A 6 9.65 2.09 -14.60
N SER A 7 9.20 2.65 -13.47
CA SER A 7 9.92 2.62 -12.17
C SER A 7 9.26 1.63 -11.20
N PRO A 8 10.01 0.97 -10.28
CA PRO A 8 9.48 0.18 -9.15
C PRO A 8 8.42 0.91 -8.30
N ARG A 9 8.38 2.26 -8.39
CA ARG A 9 7.37 3.14 -7.77
C ARG A 9 5.98 3.08 -8.43
N GLN A 10 5.80 2.28 -9.48
CA GLN A 10 4.48 1.99 -10.07
C GLN A 10 3.74 0.83 -9.39
N ASP A 11 4.40 0.12 -8.46
CA ASP A 11 3.82 -1.02 -7.77
C ASP A 11 3.11 -0.53 -6.50
N PHE A 12 1.80 -0.30 -6.59
CA PHE A 12 0.99 0.10 -5.44
C PHE A 12 1.03 -0.97 -4.35
N GLU A 13 1.23 -2.26 -4.66
CA GLU A 13 1.45 -3.31 -3.66
C GLU A 13 2.59 -2.93 -2.71
N GLU A 14 3.79 -2.65 -3.22
CA GLU A 14 4.96 -2.41 -2.37
C GLU A 14 4.97 -1.00 -1.77
N VAL A 15 4.46 0.01 -2.50
CA VAL A 15 4.32 1.38 -1.98
C VAL A 15 3.35 1.42 -0.81
N LEU A 16 2.12 0.93 -1.01
CA LEU A 16 1.10 0.97 0.04
C LEU A 16 1.43 0.02 1.18
N ARG A 17 2.11 -1.11 0.93
CA ARG A 17 2.66 -1.96 1.99
C ARG A 17 3.64 -1.18 2.88
N SER A 18 4.56 -0.43 2.29
CA SER A 18 5.57 0.32 3.03
C SER A 18 4.94 1.46 3.85
N VAL A 19 3.95 2.15 3.27
CA VAL A 19 3.09 3.10 4.00
C VAL A 19 2.37 2.40 5.15
N GLY A 20 1.79 1.23 4.93
CA GLY A 20 1.10 0.45 5.97
C GLY A 20 1.99 0.10 7.15
N ALA A 21 3.22 -0.32 6.88
CA ALA A 21 4.20 -0.59 7.93
C ALA A 21 4.53 0.66 8.76
N PHE A 22 4.62 1.84 8.15
CA PHE A 22 4.79 3.10 8.86
C PHE A 22 3.57 3.42 9.75
N LEU A 23 2.36 3.24 9.24
CA LEU A 23 1.12 3.48 9.98
C LEU A 23 1.00 2.56 11.21
N ASP A 24 1.35 1.29 11.04
CA ASP A 24 1.36 0.32 12.13
C ASP A 24 2.36 0.70 13.24
N GLN A 25 3.58 1.11 12.88
CA GLN A 25 4.59 1.57 13.84
C GLN A 25 4.14 2.80 14.63
N ARG A 26 3.40 3.70 13.97
CA ARG A 26 2.85 4.90 14.59
C ARG A 26 1.57 4.65 15.40
N GLY A 27 0.97 3.46 15.26
CA GLY A 27 -0.30 3.13 15.91
C GLY A 27 -1.48 3.98 15.40
N MET A 28 -1.43 4.41 14.14
CA MET A 28 -2.52 5.17 13.50
C MET A 28 -3.74 4.28 13.30
N ARG A 29 -4.93 4.87 13.32
CA ARG A 29 -6.22 4.21 13.01
C ARG A 29 -7.14 5.13 12.22
N GLU A 30 -8.17 4.59 11.58
CA GLU A 30 -9.15 5.36 10.78
C GLU A 30 -8.46 6.20 9.71
N VAL A 31 -7.68 5.52 8.87
CA VAL A 31 -6.74 6.17 7.95
C VAL A 31 -7.43 6.59 6.66
N LEU A 32 -7.21 7.83 6.25
CA LEU A 32 -7.49 8.36 4.93
C LEU A 32 -6.19 8.57 4.18
N LEU A 33 -6.15 8.18 2.90
CA LEU A 33 -5.02 8.37 2.02
C LEU A 33 -5.50 8.94 0.68
N ALA A 34 -4.82 9.99 0.23
CA ALA A 34 -5.06 10.62 -1.07
C ALA A 34 -3.73 10.70 -1.85
N GLU A 35 -3.74 10.27 -3.10
CA GLU A 35 -2.63 10.51 -4.02
C GLU A 35 -2.49 12.00 -4.31
N ALA A 36 -1.25 12.48 -4.28
CA ALA A 36 -0.87 13.85 -4.57
C ALA A 36 0.18 13.84 -5.70
N PRO A 37 0.42 14.99 -6.39
CA PRO A 37 1.37 15.04 -7.50
C PRO A 37 2.83 14.71 -7.15
N ASP A 38 3.19 14.66 -5.88
CA ASP A 38 4.54 14.41 -5.37
C ASP A 38 4.56 13.35 -4.25
N GLY A 39 3.49 12.55 -4.13
CA GLY A 39 3.40 11.45 -3.18
C GLY A 39 1.98 11.25 -2.63
N PHE A 40 1.81 11.27 -1.31
CA PHE A 40 0.54 11.03 -0.64
C PHE A 40 0.26 12.01 0.50
N VAL A 41 -1.01 12.35 0.69
CA VAL A 41 -1.50 12.95 1.93
C VAL A 41 -2.22 11.87 2.73
N VAL A 42 -1.80 11.68 3.97
CA VAL A 42 -2.36 10.70 4.88
C VAL A 42 -2.90 11.37 6.13
N GLN A 43 -4.13 11.04 6.50
CA GLN A 43 -4.75 11.48 7.75
C GLN A 43 -5.15 10.26 8.56
N GLY A 44 -5.10 10.37 9.89
CA GLY A 44 -5.65 9.34 10.76
C GLY A 44 -5.62 9.76 12.22
N LEU A 45 -6.16 8.90 13.07
CA LEU A 45 -6.21 9.10 14.52
C LEU A 45 -5.02 8.39 15.17
N VAL A 46 -4.35 9.08 16.08
CA VAL A 46 -3.32 8.51 16.96
C VAL A 46 -3.82 8.57 18.39
N VAL A 47 -3.67 7.48 19.14
CA VAL A 47 -3.93 7.48 20.58
C VAL A 47 -2.65 7.86 21.30
N THR A 48 -2.64 9.04 21.91
CA THR A 48 -1.58 9.41 22.84
C THR A 48 -1.89 8.80 24.21
N GLN A 49 -0.99 7.95 24.71
CA GLN A 49 -1.07 7.50 26.10
C GLN A 49 -0.77 8.70 27.01
N ALA A 50 -1.73 9.06 27.87
CA ALA A 50 -1.45 9.98 28.96
C ALA A 50 -0.33 9.36 29.83
N GLY A 51 0.72 10.15 30.09
CA GLY A 51 1.93 9.68 30.78
C GLY A 51 1.63 9.01 32.12
N ALA A 52 2.55 8.13 32.55
CA ALA A 52 2.46 7.35 33.78
C ALA A 52 2.27 8.26 35.02
N GLY A 53 1.02 8.50 35.40
CA GLY A 53 0.67 9.28 36.57
C GLY A 53 -0.83 9.21 36.85
N GLY A 54 -1.22 8.43 37.87
CA GLY A 54 -2.57 8.42 38.41
C GLY A 54 -3.50 7.38 37.78
N TRP A 55 -3.64 6.25 38.44
CA TRP A 55 -4.78 5.34 38.29
C TRP A 55 -6.10 6.11 38.52
N SER A 56 -6.75 6.65 37.47
CA SER A 56 -8.21 6.81 37.42
C SER A 56 -8.78 7.32 36.08
N GLU A 57 -8.03 7.98 35.20
CA GLU A 57 -8.57 8.46 33.91
C GLU A 57 -7.56 8.33 32.77
N SER A 58 -7.31 7.11 32.28
CA SER A 58 -6.54 6.91 31.05
C SER A 58 -7.46 6.64 29.86
N VAL A 59 -8.42 7.53 29.62
CA VAL A 59 -8.97 7.66 28.26
C VAL A 59 -7.86 8.32 27.45
N GLY A 60 -7.11 7.51 26.70
CA GLY A 60 -6.05 8.02 25.83
C GLY A 60 -6.59 9.12 24.93
N ALA A 61 -5.94 10.28 24.92
CA ALA A 61 -6.37 11.39 24.08
C ALA A 61 -6.16 10.99 22.62
N MET A 62 -7.25 10.98 21.84
CA MET A 62 -7.19 10.76 20.41
C MET A 62 -6.94 12.09 19.71
N SER A 63 -5.87 12.16 18.91
CA SER A 63 -5.56 13.33 18.10
C SER A 63 -5.59 12.95 16.62
N LYS A 64 -6.22 13.79 15.80
CA LYS A 64 -6.12 13.69 14.35
C LYS A 64 -4.76 14.22 13.91
N GLU A 65 -4.04 13.42 13.14
CA GLU A 65 -2.81 13.83 12.48
C GLU A 65 -2.99 13.88 10.97
N THR A 66 -2.21 14.74 10.32
CA THR A 66 -2.10 14.84 8.85
C THR A 66 -0.62 14.83 8.51
N LEU A 67 -0.23 13.88 7.66
CA LEU A 67 1.12 13.67 7.18
C LEU A 67 1.13 13.82 5.67
N THR A 68 2.18 14.43 5.14
CA THR A 68 2.46 14.44 3.70
C THR A 68 3.68 13.59 3.48
N PHE A 69 3.54 12.51 2.72
CA PHE A 69 4.63 11.65 2.31
C PHE A 69 5.05 12.06 0.92
N LEU A 70 6.23 12.64 0.80
CA LEU A 70 6.82 12.96 -0.49
C LEU A 70 7.48 11.71 -1.09
N ASP A 71 7.80 11.76 -2.39
CA ASP A 71 8.51 10.68 -3.08
C ASP A 71 9.75 10.16 -2.35
N ASP A 72 10.51 11.06 -1.72
CA ASP A 72 11.71 10.72 -0.96
C ASP A 72 11.38 9.99 0.35
N ASP A 73 10.27 10.34 1.01
CA ASP A 73 9.78 9.60 2.19
C ASP A 73 9.35 8.20 1.81
N ILE A 74 8.62 8.06 0.70
CA ILE A 74 8.17 6.77 0.18
C ILE A 74 9.37 5.89 -0.17
N ALA A 75 10.39 6.46 -0.82
CA ALA A 75 11.65 5.77 -1.12
C ALA A 75 12.30 5.22 0.14
N ARG A 76 12.44 6.07 1.16
CA ARG A 76 13.00 5.68 2.46
C ARG A 76 12.17 4.57 3.12
N PHE A 77 10.84 4.65 3.12
CA PHE A 77 9.99 3.62 3.71
C PHE A 77 10.16 2.26 3.02
N MET A 78 10.29 2.25 1.69
CA MET A 78 10.55 1.03 0.93
C MET A 78 11.93 0.45 1.26
N ASP A 79 12.97 1.28 1.33
CA ASP A 79 14.32 0.85 1.68
C ASP A 79 14.38 0.27 3.11
N GLU A 80 13.71 0.93 4.07
CA GLU A 80 13.58 0.45 5.44
C GLU A 80 12.80 -0.87 5.52
N ALA A 81 11.74 -1.03 4.71
CA ALA A 81 10.99 -2.27 4.61
C ALA A 81 11.84 -3.40 3.99
N MET A 82 12.63 -3.10 2.95
CA MET A 82 13.58 -4.05 2.37
C MET A 82 14.70 -4.44 3.33
N ALA A 83 15.27 -3.49 4.05
CA ALA A 83 16.30 -3.73 5.05
C ALA A 83 15.79 -4.62 6.19
N ARG A 84 14.56 -4.38 6.68
CA ARG A 84 13.89 -5.25 7.65
C ARG A 84 13.78 -6.69 7.13
N ARG A 85 13.35 -6.89 5.88
CA ARG A 85 13.28 -8.22 5.24
C ARG A 85 14.66 -8.89 5.10
N ASN A 86 15.69 -8.13 4.72
CA ASN A 86 17.04 -8.65 4.46
C ASN A 86 17.86 -8.88 5.74
N SER A 87 17.44 -8.34 6.88
CA SER A 87 18.15 -8.45 8.16
C SER A 87 18.23 -9.88 8.72
N GLY A 88 17.64 -10.88 8.06
CA GLY A 88 17.62 -12.27 8.50
C GLY A 88 16.78 -12.51 9.75
N GLN A 89 16.15 -11.46 10.29
CA GLN A 89 14.95 -11.64 11.11
C GLN A 89 13.91 -12.35 10.24
N PRO A 90 13.11 -13.28 10.80
CA PRO A 90 12.07 -13.95 10.05
C PRO A 90 11.32 -12.87 9.27
N VAL A 91 11.23 -13.01 7.93
CA VAL A 91 10.30 -12.20 7.13
C VAL A 91 9.04 -12.15 7.97
N PRO A 92 8.52 -10.97 8.35
CA PRO A 92 7.35 -10.94 9.20
C PRO A 92 6.37 -11.90 8.54
N ASP A 93 6.04 -12.97 9.28
CA ASP A 93 4.95 -13.83 8.89
C ASP A 93 3.78 -12.89 8.54
N PHE A 94 2.84 -13.31 7.70
CA PHE A 94 1.59 -12.54 7.61
C PHE A 94 1.04 -12.24 9.01
N ALA A 95 1.24 -13.15 9.96
CA ALA A 95 0.93 -12.98 11.37
C ALA A 95 1.82 -11.97 12.14
N ALA A 96 3.03 -11.66 11.68
CA ALA A 96 3.96 -10.73 12.34
C ALA A 96 3.98 -9.32 11.70
N ALA A 97 3.51 -9.18 10.45
CA ALA A 97 3.22 -7.87 9.87
C ALA A 97 2.01 -7.23 10.55
N GLY A 98 2.04 -5.90 10.69
CA GLY A 98 0.94 -5.16 11.28
C GLY A 98 -0.31 -5.17 10.39
N ARG A 99 -1.42 -4.67 10.95
CA ARG A 99 -2.73 -4.68 10.29
C ARG A 99 -2.71 -3.91 8.98
N TYR A 100 -2.15 -2.70 8.97
CA TYR A 100 -2.10 -1.86 7.78
C TYR A 100 -1.10 -2.37 6.76
N GLU A 101 0.08 -2.85 7.16
CA GLU A 101 1.04 -3.45 6.23
C GLU A 101 0.39 -4.59 5.42
N ASN A 102 -0.34 -5.48 6.09
CA ASN A 102 -1.02 -6.59 5.44
C ASN A 102 -2.18 -6.17 4.54
N SER A 103 -3.06 -5.30 5.07
CA SER A 103 -4.26 -4.84 4.36
C SER A 103 -3.89 -4.02 3.12
N LEU A 104 -2.98 -3.06 3.30
CA LEU A 104 -2.57 -2.16 2.22
C LEU A 104 -1.76 -2.85 1.13
N ARG A 105 -1.03 -3.93 1.45
CA ARG A 105 -0.38 -4.76 0.44
C ARG A 105 -1.41 -5.40 -0.49
N VAL A 106 -2.42 -6.09 0.04
CA VAL A 106 -3.41 -6.79 -0.81
C VAL A 106 -4.29 -5.82 -1.58
N ILE A 107 -4.62 -4.67 -0.98
CA ILE A 107 -5.32 -3.58 -1.66
C ILE A 107 -4.45 -3.00 -2.78
N GLY A 108 -3.17 -2.72 -2.50
CA GLY A 108 -2.23 -2.21 -3.50
C GLY A 108 -2.10 -3.14 -4.69
N ARG A 109 -1.96 -4.45 -4.45
CA ARG A 109 -1.95 -5.46 -5.50
C ARG A 109 -3.21 -5.41 -6.37
N TRP A 110 -4.38 -5.29 -5.75
CA TRP A 110 -5.65 -5.18 -6.48
C TRP A 110 -5.72 -3.88 -7.30
N ILE A 111 -5.23 -2.76 -6.75
CA ILE A 111 -5.14 -1.46 -7.44
C ILE A 111 -4.25 -1.56 -8.68
N ASP A 112 -3.11 -2.26 -8.59
CA ASP A 112 -2.21 -2.47 -9.72
C ASP A 112 -2.89 -3.17 -10.90
N GLU A 113 -3.81 -4.09 -10.61
CA GLU A 113 -4.60 -4.77 -11.63
C GLU A 113 -5.63 -3.84 -12.28
N GLN A 114 -6.13 -2.84 -11.53
CA GLN A 114 -7.07 -1.84 -12.06
C GLN A 114 -6.38 -0.78 -12.95
N LYS A 115 -5.09 -0.49 -12.70
CA LYS A 115 -4.30 0.54 -13.41
C LYS A 115 -4.97 1.94 -13.43
N PRO A 116 -5.37 2.49 -12.27
CA PRO A 116 -5.99 3.80 -12.21
C PRO A 116 -5.02 4.92 -12.60
N ARG A 117 -5.56 6.14 -12.69
CA ARG A 117 -4.81 7.39 -12.87
C ARG A 117 -4.51 8.09 -11.55
N ASP A 118 -5.33 7.85 -10.54
CA ASP A 118 -5.32 8.49 -9.23
C ASP A 118 -6.09 7.60 -8.25
N ILE A 119 -5.60 7.48 -7.02
CA ILE A 119 -6.26 6.77 -5.92
C ILE A 119 -6.59 7.68 -4.72
N PHE A 120 -7.74 7.41 -4.12
CA PHE A 120 -8.13 7.92 -2.82
C PHE A 120 -8.78 6.79 -2.05
N PHE A 121 -8.53 6.66 -0.75
CA PHE A 121 -9.30 5.77 0.09
C PHE A 121 -9.43 6.28 1.52
N PHE A 122 -10.42 5.75 2.21
CA PHE A 122 -10.49 5.82 3.66
C PHE A 122 -10.78 4.44 4.23
N GLU A 123 -10.34 4.24 5.47
CA GLU A 123 -10.53 3.03 6.23
C GLU A 123 -11.34 3.35 7.50
N GLN A 124 -12.30 2.50 7.81
CA GLN A 124 -13.09 2.57 9.03
C GLN A 124 -13.42 1.15 9.51
N ASP A 125 -13.05 0.83 10.74
CA ASP A 125 -13.30 -0.48 11.38
C ASP A 125 -12.87 -1.70 10.54
N GLY A 126 -11.82 -1.54 9.73
CA GLY A 126 -11.27 -2.60 8.86
C GLY A 126 -11.91 -2.69 7.50
N ALA A 127 -12.97 -1.94 7.25
CA ALA A 127 -13.49 -1.74 5.91
C ALA A 127 -12.73 -0.62 5.19
N PHE A 128 -12.51 -0.79 3.89
CA PHE A 128 -11.87 0.18 3.03
C PHE A 128 -12.81 0.60 1.91
N VAL A 129 -12.95 1.90 1.69
CA VAL A 129 -13.66 2.45 0.53
C VAL A 129 -12.67 3.22 -0.33
N LEU A 130 -12.52 2.76 -1.57
CA LEU A 130 -11.60 3.32 -2.55
C LEU A 130 -12.38 4.08 -3.61
N ARG A 131 -11.84 5.24 -4.00
CA ARG A 131 -12.22 5.97 -5.20
C ARG A 131 -11.05 5.96 -6.16
N LEU A 132 -11.26 5.36 -7.33
CA LEU A 132 -10.29 5.29 -8.41
C LEU A 132 -10.67 6.25 -9.53
N LEU A 133 -9.71 6.99 -10.07
CA LEU A 133 -9.88 7.70 -11.34
C LEU A 133 -9.44 6.80 -12.48
N MET A 134 -10.37 6.37 -13.33
CA MET A 134 -10.10 5.45 -14.43
C MET A 134 -10.09 6.20 -15.76
N ALA A 135 -9.09 5.92 -16.60
CA ALA A 135 -9.08 6.36 -17.99
C ALA A 135 -9.89 5.38 -18.86
N GLY A 136 -10.88 5.87 -19.58
CA GLY A 136 -11.67 5.11 -20.55
C GLY A 136 -11.64 5.74 -21.95
N GLN A 137 -12.27 5.05 -22.91
CA GLN A 137 -12.37 5.51 -24.30
C GLN A 137 -13.08 6.88 -24.43
N VAL A 138 -14.00 7.19 -23.50
CA VAL A 138 -14.83 8.40 -23.51
C VAL A 138 -14.35 9.42 -22.46
N GLY A 139 -13.09 9.33 -22.02
CA GLY A 139 -12.49 10.23 -21.03
C GLY A 139 -12.33 9.59 -19.65
N MET A 140 -12.27 10.43 -18.61
CA MET A 140 -12.01 10.00 -17.24
C MET A 140 -13.31 9.73 -16.49
N LYS A 141 -13.35 8.67 -15.65
CA LYS A 141 -14.48 8.38 -14.78
C LYS A 141 -14.03 7.97 -13.38
N HIS A 142 -14.81 8.32 -12.37
CA HIS A 142 -14.61 7.79 -11.02
C HIS A 142 -15.28 6.42 -10.87
N VAL A 143 -14.59 5.49 -10.21
CA VAL A 143 -15.11 4.18 -9.83
C VAL A 143 -14.93 4.02 -8.33
N LEU A 144 -15.96 3.51 -7.65
CA LEU A 144 -15.89 3.15 -6.24
C LEU A 144 -15.70 1.65 -6.10
N ALA A 145 -14.82 1.26 -5.18
CA ALA A 145 -14.67 -0.12 -4.73
C ALA A 145 -14.71 -0.15 -3.20
N GLU A 146 -15.35 -1.17 -2.66
CA GLU A 146 -15.48 -1.37 -1.22
C GLU A 146 -14.95 -2.74 -0.86
N PHE A 147 -14.21 -2.81 0.23
CA PHE A 147 -13.75 -4.04 0.83
C PHE A 147 -14.18 -4.04 2.29
N THR A 148 -14.97 -5.04 2.66
CA THR A 148 -15.26 -5.28 4.08
C THR A 148 -14.03 -5.83 4.78
N LYS A 149 -14.02 -5.80 6.11
CA LYS A 149 -12.98 -6.44 6.90
C LYS A 149 -12.77 -7.90 6.50
N ASP A 150 -13.85 -8.65 6.32
CA ASP A 150 -13.80 -10.05 5.93
C ASP A 150 -13.24 -10.24 4.50
N ASP A 151 -13.50 -9.29 3.58
CA ASP A 151 -12.88 -9.31 2.24
C ASP A 151 -11.36 -9.19 2.34
N ILE A 152 -10.88 -8.24 3.17
CA ILE A 152 -9.45 -8.03 3.38
C ILE A 152 -8.80 -9.26 4.02
N GLU A 153 -9.42 -9.86 5.03
CA GLU A 153 -8.92 -11.08 5.67
C GLU A 153 -8.79 -12.22 4.64
N ARG A 154 -9.82 -12.45 3.82
CA ARG A 154 -9.76 -13.45 2.73
C ARG A 154 -8.66 -13.15 1.71
N MET A 155 -8.49 -11.88 1.33
CA MET A 155 -7.43 -11.48 0.39
C MET A 155 -6.04 -11.70 0.98
N ILE A 156 -5.86 -11.45 2.28
CA ILE A 156 -4.61 -11.72 2.99
C ILE A 156 -4.30 -13.22 2.99
N GLU A 157 -5.27 -14.07 3.31
CA GLU A 157 -5.12 -15.54 3.31
C GLU A 157 -4.70 -16.09 1.93
N GLN A 158 -5.22 -15.51 0.84
CA GLN A 158 -4.87 -15.87 -0.53
C GLN A 158 -3.50 -15.33 -0.98
N GLY A 159 -3.02 -14.28 -0.32
CA GLY A 159 -1.83 -13.52 -0.66
C GLY A 159 -0.53 -14.33 -0.87
N PRO A 160 -0.22 -15.38 -0.07
CA PRO A 160 0.96 -16.22 -0.31
C PRO A 160 0.98 -16.89 -1.68
N ALA A 161 -0.19 -17.26 -2.22
CA ALA A 161 -0.29 -17.90 -3.55
C ALA A 161 0.03 -16.94 -4.70
N TRP A 162 -0.06 -15.62 -4.46
CA TRP A 162 0.22 -14.59 -5.48
C TRP A 162 1.72 -14.32 -5.63
N ARG A 163 2.52 -14.55 -4.59
CA ARG A 163 4.00 -14.43 -4.65
C ARG A 163 4.63 -15.39 -5.65
N ASN A 164 4.06 -16.58 -5.82
CA ASN A 164 4.60 -17.62 -6.70
C ASN A 164 4.35 -17.35 -8.19
N ARG A 165 3.54 -16.33 -8.54
CA ARG A 165 3.26 -15.95 -9.94
C ARG A 165 4.14 -14.82 -10.47
N SER A 166 4.76 -14.00 -9.60
CA SER A 166 5.62 -12.89 -10.01
C SER A 166 7.05 -13.30 -10.37
N SER A 167 7.42 -14.58 -10.25
CA SER A 167 8.70 -15.14 -10.70
C SER A 167 8.68 -15.68 -12.15
N GLY A 168 7.70 -15.29 -12.96
CA GLY A 168 7.72 -15.55 -14.40
C GLY A 168 8.90 -14.84 -15.09
N PRO A 169 9.57 -15.48 -16.07
CA PRO A 169 10.81 -14.95 -16.64
C PRO A 169 10.59 -13.56 -17.24
N LYS A 170 11.48 -12.61 -16.90
CA LYS A 170 11.59 -11.30 -17.56
C LYS A 170 11.56 -11.53 -19.07
N ALA A 171 10.52 -11.05 -19.74
CA ALA A 171 10.43 -11.03 -21.19
C ALA A 171 11.55 -10.12 -21.71
N GLY A 172 12.67 -10.76 -22.07
CA GLY A 172 13.91 -10.13 -22.50
C GLY A 172 14.74 -11.12 -23.29
N ALA A 173 14.16 -11.70 -24.34
CA ALA A 173 14.89 -12.29 -25.44
C ALA A 173 13.97 -12.21 -26.67
N ALA A 174 14.23 -11.22 -27.52
CA ALA A 174 13.64 -11.16 -28.85
C ALA A 174 14.08 -12.42 -29.64
N PRO A 175 13.18 -13.07 -30.40
CA PRO A 175 13.61 -14.11 -31.32
C PRO A 175 14.41 -13.45 -32.46
N GLU A 176 15.69 -13.79 -32.52
CA GLU A 176 16.58 -13.48 -33.63
C GLU A 176 15.99 -14.09 -34.91
N ALA A 177 15.64 -13.23 -35.86
CA ALA A 177 15.07 -13.61 -37.14
C ALA A 177 16.13 -14.36 -37.96
N ALA A 178 15.87 -15.64 -38.23
CA ALA A 178 16.65 -16.44 -39.15
C ALA A 178 16.61 -15.81 -40.55
N THR A 179 17.73 -15.24 -40.98
CA THR A 179 17.94 -14.88 -42.38
C THR A 179 18.59 -16.08 -43.07
N GLN A 180 17.82 -16.77 -43.91
CA GLN A 180 18.32 -17.71 -44.89
C GLN A 180 18.99 -16.94 -46.02
N THR A 181 20.27 -17.23 -46.31
CA THR A 181 20.84 -17.00 -47.65
C THR A 181 21.91 -18.06 -47.94
N THR A 182 21.58 -18.87 -48.97
CA THR A 182 22.40 -19.61 -49.95
C THR A 182 23.69 -20.30 -49.53
#